data_AF-A0A2V5V331-F1
#
_entry.id   AF-A0A2V5V331-F1
#
_cell.length_a   1.000
_cell.length_b   1.000
_cell.length_c   1.000
_cell.angle_alpha   90.00
_cell.angle_beta   90.00
_cell.angle_gamma   90.00
#
_symmetry.space_group_name_H-M   'P 1'
#
loop_
_entity.id
_entity.type
_entity.pdbx_description
1 polymer ?
#
loop_
_entity_poly.entity_id
_entity_poly.type
_entity_poly.pdbx_seq_one_letter_code
_entity_poly.pdbx_strand_id
1 'polypeptide(L)'
;IVMGADYFEQDRSANSGQPPIGIGRNCVIDRTIIDKNARIADGAVITPEGKPANYDADNYFIRDGLVVIPKNAVIPTGFWI
;
A
#
# COMPACT_ATOMS: atom_id res chain seq x y z
N ILE A 1 -10.06 1.71 -3.96
CA ILE A 1 -9.81 2.87 -4.87
C ILE A 1 -8.31 3.06 -4.96
N VAL A 2 -7.77 3.36 -6.15
CA VAL A 2 -6.34 3.62 -6.37
C VAL A 2 -6.18 4.99 -7.02
N MET A 3 -5.41 5.89 -6.40
CA MET A 3 -5.19 7.25 -6.91
C MET A 3 -4.08 7.35 -7.98
N GLY A 4 -3.32 6.28 -8.18
CA GLY A 4 -2.33 6.16 -9.25
C GLY A 4 -0.95 6.70 -8.87
N ALA A 5 -0.20 7.19 -9.86
CA ALA A 5 1.13 7.74 -9.69
C ALA A 5 1.22 9.12 -10.32
N ASP A 6 1.98 10.02 -9.70
CA ASP A 6 2.25 11.35 -10.27
C ASP A 6 3.27 11.28 -11.44
N TYR A 7 4.05 10.20 -11.52
CA TYR A 7 5.08 9.98 -12.53
C TYR A 7 5.32 8.48 -12.76
N PHE A 8 5.87 8.15 -13.93
CA PHE A 8 6.40 6.81 -14.20
C PHE A 8 7.86 6.72 -13.73
N GLU A 9 8.21 5.66 -12.98
CA GLU A 9 9.61 5.39 -12.63
C GLU A 9 10.36 4.92 -13.89
N GLN A 10 11.16 5.81 -14.48
CA GLN A 10 11.89 5.55 -15.74
C GLN A 10 13.25 4.86 -15.53
N ASP A 11 13.85 4.97 -14.34
CA ASP A 11 15.17 4.38 -14.05
C ASP A 11 15.11 3.55 -12.76
N ARG A 12 14.92 2.24 -12.92
CA ARG A 12 15.19 1.28 -11.86
C ARG A 12 16.69 1.03 -11.84
N SER A 13 17.43 1.78 -11.03
CA SER A 13 18.60 1.12 -10.46
C SER A 13 18.05 -0.05 -9.63
N ALA A 14 18.42 -1.28 -9.97
CA ALA A 14 17.96 -2.50 -9.29
C ALA A 14 18.35 -2.57 -7.79
N ASN A 15 18.86 -1.46 -7.24
CA ASN A 15 19.55 -1.34 -5.96
C ASN A 15 18.92 -0.31 -5.01
N SER A 16 17.73 0.25 -5.29
CA SER A 16 17.11 1.22 -4.38
C SER A 16 16.55 0.61 -3.09
N GLY A 17 16.49 -0.73 -2.99
CA GLY A 17 15.98 -1.46 -1.81
C GLY A 17 14.48 -1.27 -1.53
N GLN A 18 13.76 -0.59 -2.42
CA GLN A 18 12.37 -0.20 -2.26
C GLN A 18 11.50 -0.86 -3.35
N PRO A 19 10.27 -1.29 -3.05
CA PRO A 19 9.33 -1.75 -4.06
C PRO A 19 9.02 -0.64 -5.06
N PRO A 20 8.66 -0.97 -6.32
CA PRO A 20 8.24 0.02 -7.28
C PRO A 20 6.96 0.73 -6.83
N ILE A 21 6.73 1.94 -7.36
CA ILE A 21 5.44 2.60 -7.19
C ILE A 21 4.34 1.71 -7.76
N GLY A 22 3.27 1.57 -6.99
CA GLY A 22 2.08 0.79 -7.32
C GLY A 22 1.96 -0.46 -6.46
N ILE A 23 1.32 -1.46 -7.06
CA ILE A 23 0.96 -2.71 -6.39
C ILE A 23 1.82 -3.83 -6.94
N GLY A 24 2.52 -4.52 -6.06
CA GLY A 24 3.33 -5.69 -6.34
C GLY A 24 2.50 -6.90 -6.77
N ARG A 25 3.19 -7.99 -7.05
CA ARG A 25 2.58 -9.25 -7.49
C ARG A 25 1.87 -9.93 -6.33
N ASN A 26 0.80 -10.65 -6.66
CA ASN A 26 0.08 -11.52 -5.72
C ASN A 26 -0.42 -10.80 -4.46
N CYS A 27 -0.76 -9.51 -4.59
CA CYS A 27 -1.35 -8.76 -3.49
C CYS A 27 -2.86 -8.99 -3.40
N VAL A 28 -3.40 -8.94 -2.19
CA VAL A 28 -4.84 -8.92 -1.94
C VAL A 28 -5.19 -7.55 -1.37
N ILE A 29 -6.11 -6.84 -2.01
CA ILE A 29 -6.51 -5.49 -1.60
C ILE A 29 -8.04 -5.50 -1.45
N ASP A 30 -8.53 -5.38 -0.22
CA ASP A 30 -9.97 -5.29 0.09
C ASP A 30 -10.27 -3.98 0.82
N ARG A 31 -11.40 -3.33 0.48
CA ARG A 31 -11.90 -2.11 1.16
C ARG A 31 -10.81 -1.06 1.47
N THR A 32 -9.95 -0.81 0.49
CA THR A 32 -8.77 0.04 0.67
C THR A 32 -8.77 1.23 -0.29
N ILE A 33 -8.32 2.39 0.19
CA ILE A 33 -7.93 3.56 -0.57
C ILE A 33 -6.40 3.62 -0.60
N ILE A 34 -5.83 3.54 -1.80
CA ILE A 34 -4.39 3.65 -2.03
C ILE A 34 -4.11 5.03 -2.63
N ASP A 35 -3.39 5.85 -1.89
CA ASP A 35 -2.98 7.19 -2.34
C ASP A 35 -1.77 7.12 -3.28
N LYS A 36 -1.43 8.26 -3.86
CA LYS A 36 -0.46 8.35 -4.95
C LYS A 36 0.92 7.89 -4.50
N ASN A 37 1.63 7.29 -5.44
CA ASN A 37 3.03 6.89 -5.25
C ASN A 37 3.25 5.89 -4.10
N ALA A 38 2.19 5.27 -3.58
CA ALA A 38 2.30 4.18 -2.62
C ALA A 38 3.04 3.00 -3.26
N ARG A 39 3.85 2.30 -2.46
CA ARG A 39 4.72 1.19 -2.87
C ARG A 39 4.30 -0.04 -2.08
N ILE A 40 3.48 -0.89 -2.68
CA ILE A 40 3.04 -2.13 -2.07
C ILE A 40 3.89 -3.27 -2.65
N ALA A 41 4.68 -3.91 -1.80
CA ALA A 41 5.52 -5.03 -2.21
C ALA A 41 4.72 -6.31 -2.49
N ASP A 42 5.40 -7.30 -3.06
CA ASP A 42 4.79 -8.57 -3.46
C ASP A 42 4.18 -9.32 -2.26
N GLY A 43 3.03 -9.96 -2.48
CA GLY A 43 2.36 -10.79 -1.48
C GLY A 43 1.72 -10.02 -0.32
N ALA A 44 1.63 -8.70 -0.38
CA ALA A 44 0.96 -7.92 0.66
C ALA A 44 -0.55 -8.20 0.67
N VAL A 45 -1.11 -8.33 1.87
CA VAL A 45 -2.55 -8.47 2.10
C VAL A 45 -3.01 -7.24 2.85
N ILE A 46 -3.94 -6.49 2.25
CA ILE A 46 -4.49 -5.28 2.82
C ILE A 46 -5.99 -5.44 2.97
N THR A 47 -6.42 -5.71 4.20
CA THR A 47 -7.84 -5.85 4.57
C THR A 47 -8.12 -5.15 5.90
N PRO A 48 -9.32 -4.56 6.08
CA PRO A 48 -9.77 -4.09 7.39
C PRO A 48 -10.30 -5.24 8.27
N GLU A 49 -10.32 -6.48 7.78
CA GLU A 49 -10.89 -7.63 8.49
C GLU A 49 -10.15 -7.93 9.80
N GLY A 50 -10.90 -8.12 10.88
CA GLY A 50 -10.34 -8.38 12.21
C GLY A 50 -9.78 -7.14 12.93
N LYS A 51 -9.92 -5.93 12.34
CA LYS A 51 -9.42 -4.68 12.92
C LYS A 51 -10.53 -3.73 13.35
N PRO A 52 -10.26 -2.85 14.33
CA PRO A 52 -11.22 -1.82 14.74
C PRO A 52 -11.52 -0.86 13.58
N ALA A 53 -12.74 -0.32 13.58
CA ALA A 53 -13.22 0.56 12.51
C ALA A 53 -12.38 1.83 12.33
N ASN A 54 -11.67 2.26 13.38
CA ASN A 54 -10.71 3.36 13.35
C ASN A 54 -9.39 2.91 13.99
N TYR A 55 -8.30 3.00 13.25
CA TYR A 55 -6.96 2.61 13.70
C TYR A 55 -5.88 3.47 13.06
N ASP A 56 -4.84 3.79 13.82
CA ASP A 56 -3.68 4.55 13.35
C ASP A 56 -2.42 3.70 13.43
N ALA A 57 -1.77 3.52 12.29
CA ALA A 57 -0.47 2.87 12.18
C ALA A 57 0.52 3.79 11.45
N ASP A 58 1.79 3.40 11.43
CA ASP A 58 2.84 4.22 10.83
C ASP A 58 2.69 4.37 9.30
N ASN A 59 2.21 3.34 8.61
CA ASN A 59 2.16 3.27 7.14
C ASN A 59 0.75 3.05 6.56
N TYR A 60 -0.27 3.00 7.42
CA TYR A 60 -1.67 2.92 7.01
C TYR A 60 -2.60 3.41 8.12
N PHE A 61 -3.81 3.78 7.73
CA PHE A 61 -4.88 4.15 8.66
C PHE A 61 -6.10 3.30 8.35
N ILE A 62 -6.97 3.10 9.33
CA ILE A 62 -8.31 2.57 9.11
C ILE A 62 -9.29 3.66 9.51
N ARG A 63 -10.24 3.97 8.62
CA ARG A 63 -11.31 4.93 8.85
C ARG A 63 -12.62 4.35 8.38
N ASP A 64 -13.58 4.24 9.27
CA ASP A 64 -14.89 3.64 9.02
C ASP A 64 -14.82 2.25 8.35
N GLY A 65 -13.82 1.45 8.73
CA GLY A 65 -13.59 0.13 8.14
C GLY A 65 -13.01 0.15 6.72
N LEU A 66 -12.51 1.30 6.25
CA LEU A 66 -11.69 1.42 5.05
C LEU A 66 -10.22 1.58 5.41
N VAL A 67 -9.35 0.79 4.80
CA VAL A 67 -7.90 0.99 4.93
C VAL A 67 -7.48 2.15 4.04
N VAL A 68 -6.65 3.06 4.54
CA VAL A 68 -6.09 4.19 3.81
C VAL A 68 -4.58 4.07 3.83
N ILE A 69 -3.98 3.87 2.66
CA ILE A 69 -2.53 3.86 2.45
C ILE A 69 -2.13 5.27 2.00
N PRO A 70 -1.37 6.04 2.79
CA PRO A 70 -1.05 7.43 2.49
C PRO A 70 -0.03 7.57 1.36
N LYS A 71 0.10 8.79 0.82
CA LYS A 71 1.03 9.11 -0.26
C LYS A 71 2.46 8.70 0.08
N ASN A 72 3.16 8.08 -0.87
CA ASN A 72 4.53 7.57 -0.73
C ASN A 72 4.74 6.48 0.35
N ALA A 73 3.66 5.93 0.93
CA ALA A 73 3.79 4.86 1.92
C ALA A 73 4.42 3.61 1.31
N VAL A 74 5.14 2.86 2.14
CA VAL A 74 5.81 1.62 1.73
C VAL A 74 5.25 0.47 2.56
N ILE A 75 4.66 -0.50 1.88
CA ILE A 75 4.17 -1.74 2.49
C ILE A 75 5.13 -2.88 2.11
N PRO A 76 5.77 -3.54 3.09
CA PRO A 76 6.79 -4.55 2.83
C PRO A 76 6.21 -5.88 2.31
N THR A 77 7.10 -6.75 1.80
CA THR A 77 6.72 -8.04 1.21
C THR A 77 6.03 -8.92 2.23
N GLY A 78 4.90 -9.53 1.84
CA GLY A 78 4.14 -10.43 2.72
C GLY A 78 3.49 -9.74 3.94
N PHE A 79 3.44 -8.41 3.97
CA PHE A 79 2.83 -7.68 5.07
C PHE A 79 1.32 -7.93 5.10
N TRP A 80 0.80 -8.20 6.30
CA TRP A 80 -0.63 -8.42 6.53
C TRP A 80 -1.20 -7.26 7.32
N ILE A 81 -2.07 -6.49 6.66
CA ILE A 81 -3.00 -5.56 7.30
C ILE A 81 -4.32 -6.31 7.40
#